data_AF-A0AAV0CFN5-F1
#
_entry.id   AF-A0AAV0CFN5-F1
#
_cell.length_a   1.000
_cell.length_b   1.000
_cell.length_c   1.000
_cell.angle_alpha   90.00
_cell.angle_beta   90.00
_cell.angle_gamma   90.00
#
_symmetry.space_group_name_H-M   'P 1'
#
loop_
_entity.id
_entity.type
_entity.pdbx_description
1 polymer ?
#
loop_
_entity_poly.entity_id
_entity_poly.type
_entity_poly.pdbx_seq_one_letter_code
_entity_poly.pdbx_strand_id
1 'polypeptide(L)'
;MKSSARDDLKLPYEGHEFAETFDLSEEESEDLHVKQAWLLYFWRRAKNQGVETDIAEERLNFWINQGDQPFNSQDAVNVERGLVELKKLGIEMQLWSRSREHIDCETTNKLLKYNDF
;
A
#
# COMPACT_ATOMS: atom_id res chain seq x y z
N MET A 1 -21.05 43.49 39.35
CA MET A 1 -20.29 43.99 38.16
C MET A 1 -18.88 44.28 38.66
N LYS A 2 -17.76 43.78 38.15
CA LYS A 2 -17.38 42.91 37.02
C LYS A 2 -15.99 42.34 37.43
N SER A 3 -15.88 41.02 37.50
CA SER A 3 -14.94 40.17 36.75
C SER A 3 -13.46 40.21 37.18
N SER A 4 -13.11 39.13 37.87
CA SER A 4 -11.82 38.46 38.00
C SER A 4 -10.83 38.76 36.86
N ALA A 5 -9.63 39.21 37.23
CA ALA A 5 -8.44 39.11 36.40
C ALA A 5 -8.06 37.62 36.31
N ARG A 6 -8.22 37.03 35.12
CA ARG A 6 -7.65 35.73 34.76
C ARG A 6 -7.09 35.87 33.36
N ASP A 7 -5.78 35.62 33.29
CA ASP A 7 -5.13 34.90 32.20
C ASP A 7 -5.12 35.55 30.81
N ASP A 8 -4.42 36.69 30.70
CA ASP A 8 -3.84 37.11 29.41
C ASP A 8 -2.49 36.43 29.19
N LEU A 9 -2.50 35.10 29.08
CA LEU A 9 -1.43 34.32 28.42
C LEU A 9 -1.99 33.81 27.10
N LYS A 10 -2.22 34.74 26.17
CA LYS A 10 -2.44 34.39 24.77
C LYS A 10 -1.09 34.01 24.18
N LEU A 11 -0.69 32.75 24.38
CA LEU A 11 0.33 32.12 23.55
C LEU A 11 -0.13 32.27 22.09
N PRO A 12 0.72 32.73 21.17
CA PRO A 12 0.41 32.59 19.76
C PRO A 12 0.29 31.09 19.52
N TYR A 13 -0.93 30.64 19.24
CA TYR A 13 -1.18 29.39 18.55
C TYR A 13 -0.60 29.57 17.14
N GLU A 14 0.73 29.48 17.07
CA GLU A 14 1.49 29.19 15.86
C GLU A 14 1.51 27.66 15.74
N GLY A 15 0.31 27.09 15.81
CA GLY A 15 0.05 25.67 15.73
C GLY A 15 -0.47 25.36 14.35
N HIS A 16 0.24 25.78 13.31
CA HIS A 16 0.05 25.22 11.98
C HIS A 16 1.24 25.53 11.05
N GLU A 17 2.44 25.14 11.46
CA GLU A 17 3.43 24.76 10.45
C GLU A 17 2.88 23.44 9.86
N PHE A 18 2.02 23.57 8.85
CA PHE A 18 1.73 22.47 7.94
C PHE A 18 3.10 21.92 7.57
N ALA A 19 3.36 20.64 7.81
CA ALA A 19 4.59 20.02 7.32
C ALA A 19 4.69 20.40 5.83
N GLU A 20 5.67 21.21 5.47
CA GLU A 20 5.84 21.72 4.12
C GLU A 20 6.12 20.51 3.22
N THR A 21 5.08 19.98 2.59
CA THR A 21 5.21 18.97 1.55
C THR A 21 5.72 19.70 0.31
N PHE A 22 6.88 19.28 -0.19
CA PHE A 22 7.47 19.84 -1.40
C PHE A 22 7.15 18.95 -2.60
N ASP A 23 7.03 19.59 -3.75
CA ASP A 23 6.87 18.90 -5.03
C ASP A 23 8.18 18.19 -5.39
N LEU A 24 8.04 17.00 -5.98
CA LEU A 24 9.18 16.19 -6.41
C LEU A 24 9.66 16.58 -7.80
N SER A 25 10.92 16.26 -8.10
CA SER A 25 11.43 16.39 -9.47
C SER A 25 10.71 15.43 -10.42
N GLU A 26 10.80 15.71 -11.72
CA GLU A 26 10.19 14.86 -12.76
C GLU A 26 10.71 13.41 -12.68
N GLU A 27 12.02 13.23 -12.53
CA GLU A 27 12.65 11.91 -12.37
C GLU A 27 12.14 11.17 -11.12
N GLU A 28 12.06 11.84 -9.97
CA GLU A 28 11.52 11.25 -8.74
C GLU A 28 10.04 10.87 -8.91
N SER A 29 9.27 11.73 -9.59
CA SER A 29 7.86 11.47 -9.85
C SER A 29 7.64 10.25 -10.74
N GLU A 30 8.49 10.03 -11.76
CA GLU A 30 8.41 8.86 -12.65
C GLU A 30 8.64 7.55 -11.89
N ASP A 31 9.65 7.51 -11.01
CA ASP A 31 9.91 6.36 -10.16
C ASP A 31 8.72 6.05 -9.23
N LEU A 32 8.10 7.10 -8.66
CA LEU A 32 6.90 6.94 -7.85
C LEU A 32 5.69 6.41 -8.64
N HIS A 33 5.49 6.84 -9.89
CA HIS A 33 4.43 6.29 -10.74
C HIS A 33 4.60 4.78 -10.94
N VAL A 34 5.83 4.33 -11.23
CA VAL A 34 6.13 2.90 -11.43
C VAL A 34 5.88 2.13 -10.13
N LYS A 35 6.34 2.64 -9.00
CA LYS A 35 6.14 2.01 -7.68
C LYS A 35 4.66 1.97 -7.26
N GLN A 36 3.90 3.03 -7.50
CA GLN A 36 2.45 3.05 -7.25
C GLN A 36 1.71 2.08 -8.15
N ALA A 37 2.07 1.99 -9.44
CA ALA A 37 1.51 1.00 -10.36
C ALA A 37 1.78 -0.44 -9.88
N TRP A 38 2.98 -0.70 -9.33
CA TRP A 38 3.30 -1.98 -8.70
C TRP A 38 2.42 -2.27 -7.49
N LEU A 39 2.23 -1.29 -6.60
CA LEU A 39 1.34 -1.43 -5.44
C LEU A 39 -0.09 -1.76 -5.87
N LEU A 40 -0.64 -1.00 -6.83
CA LEU A 40 -1.95 -1.27 -7.43
C LEU A 40 -2.05 -2.69 -8.00
N TYR A 41 -1.04 -3.11 -8.76
CA TYR A 41 -1.00 -4.45 -9.36
C TYR A 41 -1.05 -5.55 -8.29
N PHE A 42 -0.15 -5.48 -7.29
CA PHE A 42 -0.05 -6.50 -6.26
C PHE A 42 -1.30 -6.57 -5.40
N TRP A 43 -1.83 -5.44 -4.96
CA TRP A 43 -3.06 -5.42 -4.15
C TRP A 43 -4.30 -5.87 -4.93
N ARG A 44 -4.40 -5.51 -6.22
CA ARG A 44 -5.47 -6.02 -7.08
C ARG A 44 -5.37 -7.52 -7.27
N ARG A 45 -4.16 -8.05 -7.47
CA ARG A 45 -3.93 -9.48 -7.61
C ARG A 45 -4.18 -10.22 -6.29
N ALA A 46 -3.76 -9.66 -5.16
CA ALA A 46 -4.04 -10.19 -3.82
C ALA A 46 -5.54 -10.33 -3.59
N LYS A 47 -6.32 -9.26 -3.84
CA LYS A 47 -7.79 -9.28 -3.78
C LYS A 47 -8.37 -10.40 -4.66
N ASN A 48 -7.99 -10.45 -5.93
CA ASN A 48 -8.55 -11.41 -6.88
C ASN A 48 -8.21 -12.87 -6.55
N GLN A 49 -7.05 -13.10 -5.94
CA GLN A 49 -6.59 -14.44 -5.56
C GLN A 49 -6.98 -14.81 -4.13
N GLY A 50 -7.64 -13.92 -3.37
CA GLY A 50 -8.03 -14.16 -1.98
C GLY A 50 -6.86 -14.18 -0.99
N VAL A 51 -5.80 -13.42 -1.26
CA VAL A 51 -4.62 -13.25 -0.38
C VAL A 51 -4.84 -12.01 0.49
N GLU A 52 -4.56 -12.10 1.80
CA GLU A 52 -4.77 -11.02 2.78
C GLU A 52 -6.17 -10.39 2.67
N THR A 53 -7.22 -11.23 2.68
CA THR A 53 -8.61 -10.84 2.37
C THR A 53 -9.20 -9.78 3.29
N ASP A 54 -8.65 -9.68 4.50
CA ASP A 54 -9.00 -8.68 5.51
C ASP A 54 -8.55 -7.27 5.15
N ILE A 55 -7.46 -7.11 4.38
CA ILE A 55 -6.86 -5.80 4.07
C ILE A 55 -6.73 -5.48 2.58
N ALA A 56 -6.75 -6.48 1.69
CA ALA A 56 -6.39 -6.29 0.28
C ALA A 56 -7.32 -5.30 -0.45
N GLU A 57 -8.61 -5.30 -0.12
CA GLU A 57 -9.57 -4.35 -0.71
C GLU A 57 -9.34 -2.92 -0.22
N GLU A 58 -9.10 -2.73 1.07
CA GLU A 58 -8.81 -1.41 1.65
C GLU A 58 -7.55 -0.82 1.03
N ARG A 59 -6.48 -1.61 0.93
CA ARG A 59 -5.20 -1.15 0.34
C ARG A 59 -5.30 -0.87 -1.14
N LEU A 60 -6.05 -1.69 -1.89
CA LEU A 60 -6.30 -1.40 -3.30
C LEU A 60 -7.03 -0.05 -3.47
N ASN A 61 -8.08 0.20 -2.68
CA ASN A 61 -8.85 1.43 -2.76
C ASN A 61 -8.01 2.65 -2.36
N PHE A 62 -7.16 2.54 -1.34
CA PHE A 62 -6.23 3.60 -0.96
C PHE A 62 -5.37 4.04 -2.16
N TRP A 63 -4.73 3.10 -2.86
CA TRP A 63 -3.86 3.44 -3.99
C TRP A 63 -4.59 3.95 -5.23
N ILE A 64 -5.83 3.50 -5.46
CA ILE A 64 -6.68 4.02 -6.55
C ILE A 64 -6.99 5.51 -6.32
N ASN A 65 -7.33 5.87 -5.08
CA ASN A 65 -7.70 7.24 -4.73
C ASN A 65 -6.51 8.23 -4.73
N GLN A 66 -5.27 7.73 -4.82
CA GLN A 66 -4.05 8.54 -4.86
C GLN A 66 -3.63 8.95 -6.28
N GLY A 67 -4.21 8.35 -7.34
CA GLY A 67 -3.67 8.45 -8.71
C GLY A 67 -3.91 9.76 -9.48
N ASP A 68 -4.67 10.71 -8.92
CA ASP A 68 -5.13 11.90 -9.64
C ASP A 68 -4.41 13.20 -9.21
N GLN A 69 -3.41 13.15 -8.33
CA GLN A 69 -2.72 14.33 -7.79
C GLN A 69 -1.22 14.31 -8.10
N PRO A 70 -0.57 15.48 -8.25
CA PRO A 70 0.89 15.56 -8.33
C PRO A 70 1.55 14.97 -7.09
N PHE A 71 2.63 14.22 -7.28
CA PHE A 71 3.38 13.65 -6.17
C PHE A 71 4.09 14.72 -5.36
N ASN A 72 3.94 14.64 -4.05
CA ASN A 72 4.72 15.40 -3.08
C ASN A 72 5.54 14.47 -2.19
N SER A 73 6.35 15.06 -1.30
CA SER A 73 7.21 14.32 -0.38
C SER A 73 6.47 13.33 0.55
N GLN A 74 5.20 13.58 0.90
CA GLN A 74 4.39 12.66 1.69
C GLN A 74 3.99 11.42 0.89
N ASP A 75 3.78 11.56 -0.41
CA ASP A 75 3.44 10.43 -1.29
C ASP A 75 4.63 9.50 -1.47
N ALA A 76 5.85 10.04 -1.57
CA ALA A 76 7.07 9.25 -1.56
C ALA A 76 7.13 8.36 -0.30
N VAL A 77 6.86 8.94 0.88
CA VAL A 77 6.82 8.20 2.14
C VAL A 77 5.71 7.13 2.13
N ASN A 78 4.54 7.45 1.59
CA ASN A 78 3.44 6.49 1.50
C ASN A 78 3.81 5.31 0.60
N VAL A 79 4.39 5.58 -0.57
CA VAL A 79 4.83 4.56 -1.53
C VAL A 79 5.86 3.63 -0.88
N GLU A 80 6.89 4.19 -0.24
CA GLU A 80 7.90 3.38 0.46
C GLU A 80 7.29 2.52 1.57
N ARG A 81 6.34 3.06 2.35
CA ARG A 81 5.60 2.28 3.36
C ARG A 81 4.80 1.15 2.74
N GLY A 82 4.13 1.40 1.62
CA GLY A 82 3.37 0.39 0.88
C GLY A 82 4.26 -0.74 0.37
N LEU A 83 5.44 -0.42 -0.18
CA LEU A 83 6.40 -1.42 -0.65
C LEU A 83 6.95 -2.28 0.50
N VAL A 84 7.27 -1.64 1.63
CA VAL A 84 7.69 -2.35 2.85
C VAL A 84 6.61 -3.27 3.36
N GLU A 85 5.34 -2.86 3.32
CA GLU A 85 4.21 -3.68 3.71
C GLU A 85 4.04 -4.91 2.82
N LEU A 86 4.08 -4.75 1.48
CA LEU A 86 4.05 -5.89 0.54
C LEU A 86 5.14 -6.91 0.87
N LYS A 87 6.35 -6.42 1.17
CA LYS A 87 7.50 -7.27 1.54
C LYS A 87 7.28 -7.98 2.88
N LYS A 88 6.80 -7.26 3.90
CA LYS A 88 6.56 -7.82 5.24
C LYS A 88 5.48 -8.91 5.24
N LEU A 89 4.43 -8.72 4.45
CA LEU A 89 3.36 -9.71 4.29
C LEU A 89 3.76 -10.84 3.34
N GLY A 90 4.87 -10.70 2.60
CA GLY A 90 5.31 -11.70 1.63
C GLY A 90 4.31 -11.91 0.49
N ILE A 91 3.60 -10.86 0.08
CA ILE A 91 2.50 -10.92 -0.90
C ILE A 91 2.92 -11.63 -2.19
N GLU A 92 4.11 -11.32 -2.71
CA GLU A 92 4.65 -11.95 -3.91
C GLU A 92 4.76 -13.47 -3.77
N MET A 93 5.30 -13.94 -2.65
CA MET A 93 5.45 -15.38 -2.37
C MET A 93 4.08 -16.05 -2.22
N GLN A 94 3.13 -15.42 -1.53
CA GLN A 94 1.78 -15.95 -1.39
C GLN A 94 1.08 -16.07 -2.75
N LEU A 95 1.17 -15.04 -3.59
CA LEU A 95 0.61 -15.02 -4.93
C LEU A 95 1.29 -16.04 -5.86
N TRP A 96 2.61 -16.21 -5.73
CA TRP A 96 3.36 -17.21 -6.46
C TRP A 96 2.89 -18.63 -6.11
N SER A 97 2.79 -18.94 -4.81
CA SER A 97 2.31 -20.24 -4.33
C SER A 97 0.89 -20.53 -4.83
N ARG A 98 -0.04 -19.58 -4.65
CA ARG A 98 -1.43 -19.67 -5.14
C ARG A 98 -1.50 -19.94 -6.64
N SER A 99 -0.67 -19.27 -7.43
CA SER A 99 -0.63 -19.47 -8.88
C SER A 99 -0.17 -20.87 -9.29
N ARG A 100 0.50 -21.61 -8.40
CA ARG A 100 1.06 -22.94 -8.67
C ARG A 100 0.31 -24.07 -7.99
N GLU A 101 -0.60 -23.79 -7.05
CA GLU A 101 -1.45 -24.81 -6.42
C GLU A 101 -2.17 -25.70 -7.45
N HIS A 102 -2.64 -25.13 -8.56
CA HIS A 102 -3.28 -25.91 -9.64
C HIS A 102 -2.29 -26.84 -10.36
N ILE A 103 -1.05 -26.40 -10.57
CA ILE A 103 -0.01 -27.17 -11.27
C ILE A 103 0.46 -28.35 -10.41
N ASP A 104 0.63 -28.12 -9.11
CA ASP A 104 1.05 -29.14 -8.17
C ASP A 104 -0.05 -30.19 -7.98
N CYS A 105 -1.33 -29.76 -7.93
CA CYS A 105 -2.47 -30.67 -7.89
C CYS A 105 -2.59 -31.54 -9.16
N GLU A 106 -2.39 -30.98 -10.35
CA GLU A 106 -2.39 -31.78 -11.58
C GLU A 106 -1.23 -32.78 -11.64
N THR A 107 -0.04 -32.37 -11.18
CA THR A 107 1.15 -33.22 -11.17
C THR A 107 1.00 -34.39 -10.21
N THR A 108 0.50 -34.13 -8.99
CA THR A 108 0.20 -35.18 -8.00
C THR A 108 -0.87 -36.14 -8.49
N ASN A 109 -1.94 -35.65 -9.11
CA ASN A 109 -2.97 -36.51 -9.72
C ASN A 109 -2.42 -37.40 -10.86
N LYS A 110 -1.50 -36.89 -11.70
CA LYS A 110 -0.86 -37.68 -12.75
C LYS A 110 0.03 -38.78 -12.17
N LEU A 111 0.79 -38.48 -11.11
CA LEU A 111 1.63 -39.46 -10.43
C LEU A 111 0.82 -40.57 -9.75
N LEU A 112 -0.28 -40.23 -9.10
CA LEU A 112 -1.19 -41.23 -8.51
C LEU A 112 -1.73 -42.18 -9.57
N LYS A 113 -2.23 -41.66 -10.70
CA LYS A 113 -2.72 -42.48 -11.82
C LYS A 113 -1.66 -43.38 -12.45
N TYR A 114 -0.37 -43.01 -12.39
CA TYR A 114 0.72 -43.81 -12.96
C TYR A 114 1.13 -44.97 -12.03
N ASN A 115 0.92 -44.82 -10.72
CA ASN A 115 1.24 -45.85 -9.73
C ASN A 115 0.07 -46.85 -9.50
N ASP A 116 -1.09 -46.60 -10.10
CA ASP A 116 -2.27 -47.48 -10.05
C ASP A 116 -2.29 -48.57 -11.15
N PHE A 117 -1.19 -48.73 -11.91
CA PHE A 117 -0.96 -49.79 -12.91
C PHE A 117 0.25 -50.66 -12.52
#